data_AF-A0AAC9L9A0-F1
#
_entry.id   AF-A0AAC9L9A0-F1
#
_cell.length_a   1.000
_cell.length_b   1.000
_cell.length_c   1.000
_cell.angle_alpha   90.00
_cell.angle_beta   90.00
_cell.angle_gamma   90.00
#
_symmetry.space_group_name_H-M   'P 1'
#
loop_
_entity.id
_entity.type
_entity.pdbx_description
1 polymer ?
#
loop_
_entity_poly.entity_id
_entity_poly.type
_entity_poly.pdbx_seq_one_letter_code
_entity_poly.pdbx_strand_id
1 'polypeptide(L)'
;MGESREKGVGSEATGLVLDYAFHVANLACVYLSVMEPNQGAIRAYERAGFKRQGIRRNANMWLGERVDEVLMDAIPAEFEGPSLVKQMFR
;
A
#
# COMPACT_ATOMS: atom_id res chain seq x y z
N MET A 1 -14.73 -0.29 -16.77
CA MET A 1 -14.11 -0.15 -15.42
C MET A 1 -12.82 -0.96 -15.40
N GLY A 2 -11.69 -0.39 -15.87
CA GLY A 2 -10.45 -1.16 -16.06
C GLY A 2 -9.25 -0.42 -16.66
N GLU A 3 -9.45 0.75 -17.28
CA GLU A 3 -8.41 1.44 -18.09
C GLU A 3 -7.21 1.99 -17.30
N SER A 4 -7.27 2.05 -15.97
CA SER A 4 -6.21 2.62 -15.13
C SER A 4 -5.33 1.59 -14.42
N ARG A 5 -5.69 0.29 -14.46
CA ARG A 5 -4.96 -0.76 -13.71
C ARG A 5 -3.55 -1.01 -14.25
N GLU A 6 -3.31 -0.71 -15.52
CA GLU A 6 -2.04 -0.97 -16.20
C GLU A 6 -1.14 0.27 -16.29
N LYS A 7 -1.61 1.43 -15.85
CA LYS A 7 -0.90 2.72 -16.00
C LYS A 7 -0.06 3.13 -14.78
N GLY A 8 0.09 2.26 -13.77
CA GLY A 8 0.86 2.58 -12.56
C GLY A 8 0.18 3.57 -11.59
N VAL A 9 -0.98 4.11 -11.94
CA VAL A 9 -1.74 5.12 -11.14
C VAL A 9 -1.97 4.67 -9.70
N GLY A 10 -2.25 3.37 -9.48
CA GLY A 10 -2.45 2.84 -8.13
C GLY A 10 -1.19 2.92 -7.27
N SER A 11 -0.01 2.66 -7.86
CA SER A 11 1.27 2.78 -7.17
C SER A 11 1.62 4.24 -6.89
N GLU A 12 1.40 5.13 -7.86
CA GLU A 12 1.64 6.58 -7.71
C GLU A 12 0.75 7.19 -6.62
N ALA A 13 -0.56 6.89 -6.64
CA ALA A 13 -1.49 7.35 -5.62
C ALA A 13 -1.10 6.82 -4.22
N THR A 14 -0.71 5.55 -4.12
CA THR A 14 -0.26 4.96 -2.86
C THR A 14 1.04 5.62 -2.37
N GLY A 15 1.98 5.90 -3.27
CA GLY A 15 3.21 6.63 -2.95
C GLY A 15 2.95 8.03 -2.41
N LEU A 16 2.02 8.78 -3.01
CA LEU A 16 1.62 10.10 -2.51
C LEU A 16 0.95 10.05 -1.13
N VAL A 17 0.16 9.01 -0.87
CA VAL A 17 -0.44 8.78 0.46
C VAL A 17 0.64 8.52 1.50
N LEU A 18 1.63 7.68 1.21
CA LEU A 18 2.76 7.43 2.10
C LEU A 18 3.61 8.68 2.31
N ASP A 19 3.85 9.45 1.25
CA ASP A 19 4.60 10.71 1.32
C ASP A 19 3.91 11.71 2.28
N TYR A 20 2.60 11.89 2.15
CA TYR A 20 1.82 12.70 3.08
C TYR A 20 1.86 12.13 4.51
N ALA A 21 1.64 10.82 4.65
CA ALA A 21 1.58 10.15 5.94
C ALA A 21 2.86 10.35 6.76
N PHE A 22 4.02 10.22 6.13
CA PHE A 22 5.31 10.30 6.82
C PHE A 22 5.83 11.73 6.94
N HIS A 23 5.66 12.59 5.92
CA HIS A 23 6.26 13.92 5.92
C HIS A 23 5.37 15.04 6.44
N VAL A 24 4.04 14.86 6.42
CA VAL A 24 3.08 15.86 6.90
C VAL A 24 2.36 15.37 8.16
N ALA A 25 1.78 14.18 8.12
CA ALA A 25 1.04 13.63 9.25
C ALA A 25 1.94 13.03 10.34
N ASN A 26 3.25 12.88 10.06
CA ASN A 26 4.26 12.36 10.99
C ASN A 26 3.88 11.00 11.59
N LEU A 27 3.28 10.12 10.78
CA LEU A 27 2.92 8.77 11.20
C LEU A 27 4.18 7.89 11.32
N ALA A 28 4.24 7.08 12.38
CA ALA A 28 5.34 6.14 12.57
C ALA A 28 5.22 4.87 11.71
N CYS A 29 4.02 4.54 11.25
CA CYS A 29 3.71 3.37 10.44
C CYS A 29 2.37 3.57 9.71
N VAL A 30 2.27 3.07 8.48
CA VAL A 30 1.02 2.92 7.74
C VAL A 30 0.84 1.43 7.44
N TYR A 31 -0.31 0.86 7.76
CA TYR A 31 -0.62 -0.53 7.46
C TYR A 31 -1.87 -0.65 6.60
N LEU A 32 -1.98 -1.78 5.90
CA LEU A 32 -3.15 -2.17 5.14
C LEU A 32 -3.37 -3.68 5.23
N SER A 33 -4.57 -4.12 4.85
CA SER A 33 -4.85 -5.53 4.61
C SER A 33 -5.38 -5.73 3.19
N VAL A 34 -5.04 -6.86 2.59
CA VAL A 34 -5.46 -7.21 1.23
C VAL A 34 -5.74 -8.70 1.15
N MET A 35 -6.83 -9.07 0.48
CA MET A 35 -7.15 -10.48 0.23
C MET A 35 -6.06 -11.12 -0.64
N GLU A 36 -5.57 -12.29 -0.24
CA GLU A 36 -4.48 -13.00 -0.92
C GLU A 36 -4.69 -13.18 -2.44
N PRO A 37 -5.89 -13.47 -2.97
CA PRO A 37 -6.09 -13.61 -4.41
C PRO A 37 -5.82 -12.33 -5.20
N ASN A 38 -5.84 -11.15 -4.57
CA ASN A 38 -5.63 -9.86 -5.23
C ASN A 38 -4.15 -9.53 -5.42
N GLN A 39 -3.46 -10.39 -6.17
CA GLN A 39 -2.04 -10.30 -6.47
C GLN A 39 -1.66 -8.99 -7.19
N GLY A 40 -2.61 -8.39 -7.92
CA GLY A 40 -2.43 -7.08 -8.55
C GLY A 40 -2.27 -5.95 -7.54
N ALA A 41 -3.12 -5.92 -6.50
CA ALA A 41 -3.02 -4.92 -5.44
C ALA A 41 -1.76 -5.15 -4.58
N ILE A 42 -1.45 -6.41 -4.23
CA ILE A 42 -0.24 -6.74 -3.48
C ILE A 42 1.01 -6.19 -4.17
N ARG A 43 1.18 -6.45 -5.47
CA ARG A 43 2.31 -5.90 -6.25
C ARG A 43 2.32 -4.38 -6.33
N ALA A 44 1.15 -3.74 -6.33
CA ALA A 44 1.07 -2.27 -6.33
C ALA A 44 1.54 -1.70 -4.98
N TYR A 45 1.13 -2.31 -3.87
CA TYR A 45 1.57 -1.92 -2.52
C TYR A 45 3.06 -2.18 -2.32
N GLU A 46 3.58 -3.34 -2.76
CA GLU A 46 5.01 -3.65 -2.73
C GLU A 46 5.84 -2.61 -3.50
N ARG A 47 5.37 -2.20 -4.69
CA ARG A 47 6.02 -1.13 -5.47
C ARG A 47 5.95 0.25 -4.82
N ALA A 48 4.89 0.51 -4.06
CA ALA A 48 4.73 1.78 -3.34
C ALA A 48 5.58 1.86 -2.07
N GLY A 49 6.17 0.75 -1.61
CA GLY A 49 7.05 0.70 -0.43
C GLY A 49 6.48 -0.08 0.75
N PHE A 50 5.32 -0.72 0.61
CA PHE A 50 4.82 -1.63 1.64
C PHE A 50 5.57 -2.96 1.64
N LYS A 51 5.74 -3.54 2.82
CA LYS A 51 6.29 -4.89 3.04
C LYS A 51 5.23 -5.77 3.67
N ARG A 52 5.38 -7.10 3.50
CA ARG A 52 4.47 -8.06 4.12
C ARG A 52 4.81 -8.20 5.60
N GLN A 53 3.81 -7.97 6.45
CA GLN A 53 3.91 -8.08 7.90
C GLN A 53 3.47 -9.48 8.37
N GLY A 54 2.48 -10.08 7.72
CA GLY A 54 1.95 -11.39 8.11
C GLY A 54 0.71 -11.81 7.33
N ILE A 55 0.15 -12.96 7.72
CA ILE A 55 -1.04 -13.54 7.10
C ILE A 55 -2.09 -13.85 8.17
N ARG A 56 -3.32 -13.36 7.96
CA ARG A 56 -4.50 -13.74 8.74
C ARG A 56 -5.25 -14.85 7.99
N ARG A 57 -5.10 -16.07 8.49
CA ARG A 57 -5.63 -17.28 7.84
C ARG A 57 -7.16 -17.31 7.82
N ASN A 58 -7.76 -17.69 6.70
CA ASN A 58 -9.22 -17.84 6.51
C ASN A 58 -10.04 -16.60 6.92
N ALA A 59 -9.47 -15.42 6.78
CA ALA A 59 -10.05 -14.18 7.27
C ALA A 59 -11.12 -13.57 6.36
N ASN A 60 -11.17 -13.98 5.09
CA ASN A 60 -12.03 -13.37 4.07
C ASN A 60 -12.73 -14.42 3.21
N MET A 61 -13.71 -13.98 2.41
CA MET A 61 -14.41 -14.78 1.40
C MET A 61 -14.20 -14.17 0.02
N TRP A 62 -13.75 -14.96 -0.96
CA TRP A 62 -13.56 -14.54 -2.33
C TRP A 62 -14.15 -15.58 -3.29
N LEU A 63 -15.13 -15.15 -4.10
CA LEU A 63 -15.82 -16.04 -5.06
C LEU A 63 -16.36 -17.34 -4.44
N GLY A 64 -16.81 -17.27 -3.19
CA GLY A 64 -17.36 -18.42 -2.46
C GLY A 64 -16.34 -19.27 -1.71
N GLU A 65 -15.04 -18.97 -1.83
CA GLU A 65 -13.99 -19.68 -1.08
C GLU A 65 -13.46 -18.85 0.08
N ARG A 66 -13.08 -19.52 1.17
CA ARG A 66 -12.34 -18.88 2.26
C ARG A 66 -10.92 -18.60 1.78
N VAL A 67 -10.47 -17.36 1.97
CA VAL A 67 -9.15 -16.93 1.57
C VAL A 67 -8.43 -16.21 2.70
N ASP A 68 -7.11 -16.25 2.62
CA ASP A 68 -6.24 -15.57 3.55
C ASP A 68 -6.22 -14.05 3.30
N GLU A 69 -5.87 -13.31 4.34
CA GLU A 69 -5.60 -11.89 4.25
C GLU A 69 -4.12 -11.64 4.48
N VAL A 70 -3.51 -10.90 3.57
CA VAL A 70 -2.13 -10.43 3.70
C VAL A 70 -2.15 -9.09 4.41
N LEU A 71 -1.42 -9.00 5.51
CA LEU A 71 -1.16 -7.76 6.22
C LEU A 71 0.14 -7.18 5.69
N MET A 72 0.13 -5.87 5.41
CA MET A 72 1.30 -5.16 4.92
C MET A 72 1.46 -3.84 5.66
N ASP A 73 2.70 -3.41 5.84
CA ASP A 73 3.05 -2.15 6.48
C ASP A 73 4.17 -1.41 5.75
N ALA A 74 4.27 -0.11 6.01
CA ALA A 74 5.33 0.75 5.56
C ALA A 74 5.72 1.67 6.72
N ILE A 75 7.02 1.94 6.85
CA ILE A 75 7.57 2.81 7.89
C ILE A 75 8.41 3.93 7.28
N PRO A 76 8.50 5.11 7.92
CA PRO A 76 9.25 6.25 7.38
C PRO A 76 10.71 5.93 7.09
N ALA A 77 11.34 5.07 7.89
CA ALA A 77 12.75 4.70 7.76
C ALA A 77 13.07 3.96 6.44
N GLU A 78 12.05 3.40 5.79
CA GLU A 78 12.16 2.65 4.54
C GLU A 78 11.55 3.39 3.35
N PHE A 79 10.99 4.58 3.59
CA PHE A 79 10.41 5.44 2.57
C PHE A 79 11.44 6.49 2.16
N GLU A 80 12.32 6.10 1.25
CA GLU A 80 13.42 6.94 0.75
C GLU A 80 12.97 7.87 -0.38
N GLY A 81 13.55 9.07 -0.44
CA GLY A 81 13.40 9.99 -1.56
C GLY A 81 12.92 11.39 -1.17
N PRO A 82 12.97 12.34 -2.12
CA PRO A 82 12.45 13.68 -1.88
C PRO A 82 10.92 13.64 -1.74
N SER A 83 10.40 14.19 -0.64
CA SER A 83 8.97 14.37 -0.46
C SER A 83 8.42 15.40 -1.46
N LEU A 84 7.49 14.98 -2.30
CA LEU A 84 6.78 15.85 -3.25
C LEU A 84 5.81 16.75 -2.48
N VAL A 85 5.14 16.20 -1.47
CA VAL A 85 4.19 16.93 -0.63
C VAL A 85 4.90 18.01 0.20
N LYS A 86 6.09 17.72 0.75
CA LYS A 86 6.86 18.71 1.52
C LYS A 86 7.39 19.87 0.65
N GLN A 87 7.50 19.69 -0.66
CA GLN A 87 7.84 20.77 -1.60
C GLN A 87 6.65 21.70 -1.87
N MET A 88 5.41 21.21 -1.77
CA MET A 88 4.20 21.99 -2.01
C MET A 88 3.82 22.92 -0.84
N PHE A 89 4.27 22.61 0.37
CA PHE A 89 4.00 23.38 1.58
C PHE A 89 5.21 24.21 2.07
N ARG A 90 6.22 24.38 1.21
CA ARG A 90 7.42 25.16 1.50
C ARG A 90 7.31 26.58 0.93
#